data_AF-A0A2W5QJI0-F1
#
_entry.id   AF-A0A2W5QJI0-F1
#
_cell.length_a   1.000
_cell.length_b   1.000
_cell.length_c   1.000
_cell.angle_alpha   90.00
_cell.angle_beta   90.00
_cell.angle_gamma   90.00
#
_symmetry.space_group_name_H-M   'P 1'
#
loop_
_entity.id
_entity.type
_entity.pdbx_description
1 polymer ?
#
loop_
_entity_poly.entity_id
_entity_poly.type
_entity_poly.pdbx_seq_one_letter_code
_entity_poly.pdbx_strand_id
1 'polypeptide(L)'
;QGLIATVEWRWSYNAEFTPFVFYDAARGKTVKDPSLYDIGSPWRSLRGGGVGLSWVRAGNFAINTTLAWRAGTEPARTDGGKRGARLYIQAQKSF
;
A
#
# COMPACT_ATOMS: atom_id res chain seq x y z
N GLN A 1 -7.00 5.03 16.81
CA GLN A 1 -5.72 5.75 16.62
C GLN A 1 -4.73 4.83 15.91
N GLY A 2 -3.90 5.37 15.03
CA GLY A 2 -2.89 4.61 14.28
C GLY A 2 -1.88 5.51 13.59
N LEU A 3 -0.80 4.91 13.09
CA LEU A 3 0.30 5.52 12.36
C LEU A 3 0.49 4.79 11.04
N ILE A 4 0.77 5.53 9.97
CA ILE A 4 1.12 5.02 8.66
C ILE A 4 2.42 5.71 8.25
N ALA A 5 3.38 4.94 7.73
CA ALA A 5 4.64 5.41 7.21
C ALA A 5 4.91 4.72 5.88
N THR A 6 5.40 5.49 4.91
CA THR A 6 5.71 5.02 3.56
C THR A 6 7.07 5.54 3.17
N VAL A 7 7.89 4.68 2.58
CA VAL A 7 9.16 5.04 1.94
C VAL A 7 9.07 4.68 0.47
N GLU A 8 9.36 5.63 -0.40
CA GLU A 8 9.39 5.44 -1.84
C GLU A 8 10.75 5.82 -2.40
N TRP A 9 11.25 5.01 -3.34
CA TRP A 9 12.39 5.36 -4.17
C TRP A 9 11.93 5.41 -5.62
N ARG A 10 11.94 6.62 -6.19
CA ARG A 10 11.43 6.92 -7.52
C ARG A 10 12.57 7.37 -8.43
N TRP A 11 12.58 6.89 -9.67
CA TRP A 11 13.56 7.31 -10.68
C TRP A 11 12.85 8.01 -11.84
N SER A 12 13.40 9.14 -12.28
CA SER A 12 12.94 9.83 -13.48
C SER A 12 13.62 9.22 -14.71
N TYR A 13 13.02 8.19 -15.31
CA TYR A 13 13.58 7.56 -16.51
C TYR A 13 13.51 8.51 -17.72
N ASN A 14 12.38 9.20 -17.89
CA ASN A 14 12.22 10.32 -18.81
C ASN A 14 11.10 11.25 -18.32
N ALA A 15 10.70 12.24 -19.12
CA ALA A 15 9.67 13.22 -18.75
C ALA A 15 8.27 12.63 -18.53
N GLU A 16 7.98 11.44 -19.06
CA GLU A 16 6.67 10.79 -18.93
C GLU A 16 6.69 9.59 -17.98
N PHE A 17 7.82 8.89 -17.81
CA PHE A 17 7.91 7.61 -17.11
C PHE A 17 8.74 7.70 -15.83
N THR A 18 8.12 7.33 -14.72
CA THR A 18 8.72 7.26 -13.39
C THR A 18 8.50 5.88 -12.79
N PRO A 19 9.42 4.92 -12.95
CA PRO A 19 9.43 3.70 -12.16
C PRO A 19 9.75 4.00 -10.69
N PHE A 20 9.21 3.19 -9.79
CA PHE A 20 9.48 3.31 -8.36
C PHE A 20 9.36 1.98 -7.62
N VAL A 21 10.00 1.91 -6.47
CA VAL A 21 9.77 0.87 -5.46
C VAL A 21 9.30 1.53 -4.17
N PHE A 22 8.49 0.82 -3.40
CA PHE A 22 7.93 1.36 -2.17
C PHE A 22 7.84 0.32 -1.06
N TYR A 23 7.83 0.81 0.17
CA TYR A 23 7.57 0.04 1.37
C TYR A 23 6.68 0.83 2.33
N ASP A 24 5.53 0.25 2.66
CA ASP A 24 4.53 0.79 3.56
C ASP A 24 4.53 0.02 4.88
N ALA A 25 4.37 0.74 5.99
CA ALA A 25 4.15 0.21 7.31
C ALA A 25 3.03 0.99 8.01
N ALA A 26 2.06 0.26 8.56
CA ALA A 26 0.96 0.82 9.31
C ALA A 26 0.82 0.10 10.65
N ARG A 27 0.50 0.84 11.71
CA ARG A 27 0.19 0.30 13.04
C ARG A 27 -1.05 0.99 13.59
N GLY A 28 -2.05 0.23 14.01
CA GLY A 28 -3.30 0.78 14.52
C GLY A 28 -3.94 -0.08 15.60
N LYS A 29 -4.81 0.55 16.40
CA LYS A 29 -5.68 -0.18 17.32
C LYS A 29 -6.87 -0.77 16.56
N THR A 30 -7.17 -2.04 16.80
CA THR A 30 -8.33 -2.76 16.24
C THR A 30 -9.59 -2.50 17.06
N VAL A 31 -9.44 -2.25 18.36
CA VAL A 31 -10.53 -1.94 19.30
C VAL A 31 -10.25 -0.58 19.94
N LYS A 32 -11.29 0.25 20.07
CA LYS A 32 -11.20 1.59 20.67
C LYS A 32 -10.94 1.50 22.18
N ASP A 33 -11.81 0.75 22.87
CA ASP A 33 -11.83 0.59 24.33
C ASP A 33 -11.76 -0.90 24.66
N PRO A 34 -10.55 -1.49 24.76
CA PRO A 34 -10.39 -2.92 25.04
C PRO A 34 -10.85 -3.25 26.47
N SER A 35 -11.64 -4.30 26.59
CA SER A 35 -12.12 -4.86 27.85
C SER A 35 -11.18 -5.93 28.41
N LEU A 36 -11.41 -6.35 29.66
CA LEU A 36 -10.69 -7.48 30.27
C LEU A 36 -10.92 -8.82 29.54
N TYR A 37 -11.96 -8.91 28.69
CA TYR A 37 -12.28 -10.10 27.91
C TYR A 37 -11.66 -10.10 26.50
N ASP A 38 -11.02 -9.00 26.09
CA ASP A 38 -10.33 -8.92 24.80
C ASP A 38 -8.96 -9.62 24.90
N ILE A 39 -8.93 -10.91 24.56
CA ILE A 39 -7.73 -11.74 24.61
C ILE A 39 -6.78 -11.33 23.47
N GLY A 40 -5.66 -10.69 23.82
CA GLY A 40 -4.55 -10.37 22.90
C GLY A 40 -4.23 -8.87 22.82
N SER A 41 -3.20 -8.53 22.05
CA SER A 41 -2.84 -7.13 21.82
C SER A 41 -3.92 -6.44 20.97
N PRO A 42 -4.44 -5.28 21.38
CA PRO A 42 -5.38 -4.51 20.55
C PRO A 42 -4.67 -3.86 19.35
N TRP A 43 -3.34 -3.90 19.32
CA TRP A 43 -2.53 -3.32 18.26
C TRP A 43 -2.29 -4.31 17.14
N ARG A 44 -2.46 -3.82 15.91
CA ARG A 44 -2.17 -4.57 14.69
C ARG A 44 -1.17 -3.81 13.84
N SER A 45 -0.18 -4.51 13.33
CA SER A 45 0.82 -3.97 12.42
C SER A 45 0.72 -4.62 11.05
N LEU A 46 0.61 -3.78 10.01
CA LEU A 46 0.59 -4.17 8.61
C LEU A 46 1.78 -3.55 7.91
N ARG A 47 2.32 -4.24 6.93
CA ARG A 47 3.50 -3.91 6.17
C ARG A 47 3.36 -4.48 4.76
N GLY A 48 3.75 -3.72 3.78
CA GLY A 48 3.68 -4.13 2.39
C GLY A 48 4.77 -3.45 1.61
N GLY A 49 5.16 -4.06 0.52
CA GLY A 49 6.10 -3.45 -0.39
C GLY A 49 5.74 -3.81 -1.81
N GLY A 50 6.26 -3.04 -2.75
CA GLY A 50 5.91 -3.24 -4.14
C GLY A 50 6.78 -2.46 -5.09
N VAL A 51 6.49 -2.70 -6.36
CA VAL A 51 7.04 -1.96 -7.48
C VAL A 51 5.91 -1.22 -8.18
N GLY A 52 6.23 -0.08 -8.77
CA GLY A 52 5.25 0.73 -9.47
C GLY A 52 5.84 1.45 -10.66
N LEU A 53 4.93 1.88 -11.54
CA LEU A 53 5.22 2.68 -12.71
C LEU A 53 4.18 3.78 -12.80
N SER A 54 4.66 5.02 -12.84
CA SER A 54 3.85 6.19 -13.17
C SER A 54 4.17 6.61 -14.60
N TRP A 55 3.15 6.69 -15.45
CA TRP A 55 3.22 7.19 -16.81
C TRP A 55 2.29 8.39 -16.96
N VAL A 56 2.87 9.57 -17.15
CA VAL A 56 2.14 10.82 -17.23
C VAL A 56 2.49 11.51 -18.54
N ARG A 57 1.48 11.79 -19.34
CA ARG A 57 1.59 12.73 -20.45
C ARG A 57 0.91 14.03 -20.07
N ALA A 58 1.71 15.08 -19.86
CA ALA A 58 1.23 16.40 -19.48
C ALA A 58 0.13 16.89 -20.45
N GLY A 59 -0.98 17.38 -19.90
CA GLY A 59 -2.13 17.85 -20.68
C GLY A 59 -2.94 16.75 -21.37
N ASN A 60 -2.71 15.47 -21.06
CA ASN A 60 -3.43 14.37 -21.72
C ASN A 60 -3.90 13.29 -20.74
N PHE A 61 -2.98 12.56 -20.10
CA PHE A 61 -3.37 11.47 -19.19
C PHE A 61 -2.31 11.18 -18.12
N ALA A 62 -2.73 10.48 -17.08
CA ALA A 62 -1.86 9.89 -16.06
C ALA A 62 -2.31 8.46 -15.78
N ILE A 63 -1.36 7.53 -15.78
CA ILE A 63 -1.56 6.12 -15.42
C ILE A 63 -0.58 5.79 -14.30
N ASN A 64 -1.08 5.21 -13.21
CA ASN A 64 -0.27 4.71 -12.11
C ASN A 64 -0.58 3.23 -11.89
N THR A 65 0.45 2.40 -11.99
CA THR A 65 0.34 0.96 -11.85
C THR A 65 1.25 0.51 -10.74
N THR A 66 0.74 -0.25 -9.77
CA THR A 66 1.52 -0.78 -8.65
C THR A 66 1.23 -2.26 -8.44
N LEU A 67 2.28 -3.05 -8.29
CA LEU A 67 2.23 -4.44 -7.89
C LEU A 67 2.77 -4.56 -6.47
N ALA A 68 1.92 -5.02 -5.54
CA ALA A 68 2.20 -4.99 -4.11
C ALA A 68 2.06 -6.36 -3.46
N TRP A 69 2.90 -6.64 -2.47
CA TRP A 69 2.86 -7.84 -1.63
C TRP A 69 2.87 -7.49 -0.15
N ARG A 70 2.43 -8.43 0.69
CA ARG A 70 2.55 -8.30 2.14
C ARG A 70 3.96 -8.69 2.59
N ALA A 71 4.56 -7.86 3.43
CA ALA A 71 5.91 -8.08 3.96
C ALA A 71 5.84 -8.57 5.42
N GLY A 72 5.67 -9.88 5.60
CA GLY A 72 5.73 -10.52 6.93
C GLY A 72 4.64 -10.07 7.91
N THR A 73 3.45 -9.73 7.42
CA THR A 73 2.34 -9.25 8.26
C THR A 73 1.46 -10.36 8.79
N GLU A 74 0.78 -10.07 9.89
CA GLU A 74 -0.29 -10.92 10.41
C GLU A 74 -1.33 -11.27 9.32
N PRO A 75 -1.84 -12.52 9.32
CA PRO A 75 -2.88 -12.95 8.40
C PRO A 75 -4.12 -12.03 8.42
N ALA A 76 -4.86 -12.03 7.32
CA ALA A 76 -6.17 -11.39 7.31
C ALA A 76 -7.13 -12.14 8.23
N ARG A 77 -7.93 -11.42 9.02
CA ARG A 77 -8.91 -12.02 9.95
C ARG A 77 -10.28 -12.28 9.33
N THR A 78 -10.62 -11.63 8.21
CA THR A 78 -12.00 -11.60 7.68
C THR A 78 -12.17 -12.07 6.24
N ASP A 79 -11.10 -12.40 5.51
CA ASP A 79 -11.22 -13.05 4.19
C ASP A 79 -9.94 -13.84 3.90
N GLY A 80 -10.12 -15.05 3.33
CA GLY A 80 -9.12 -16.05 3.03
C GLY A 80 -7.86 -15.41 2.48
N GLY A 81 -6.86 -15.26 3.36
CA GLY A 81 -5.73 -14.36 3.16
C GLY A 81 -4.89 -14.74 1.96
N LYS A 82 -5.30 -14.32 0.76
CA LYS A 82 -4.53 -14.46 -0.47
C LYS A 82 -3.22 -13.73 -0.23
N ARG A 83 -2.14 -14.51 -0.07
CA ARG A 83 -0.75 -14.04 0.06
C ARG A 83 -0.18 -13.58 -1.28
N GLY A 84 -0.97 -13.65 -2.34
CA GLY A 84 -0.58 -13.27 -3.69
C GLY A 84 -0.38 -11.77 -3.85
N ALA A 85 0.38 -11.43 -4.89
CA ALA A 85 0.55 -10.06 -5.36
C ALA A 85 -0.81 -9.41 -5.64
N ARG A 86 -0.94 -8.11 -5.35
CA ARG A 86 -2.09 -7.30 -5.72
C ARG A 86 -1.66 -6.28 -6.76
N LEU A 87 -2.33 -6.30 -7.91
CA LEU A 87 -2.14 -5.32 -8.96
C LEU A 87 -3.20 -4.23 -8.81
N TYR A 88 -2.75 -2.99 -8.69
CA TYR A 88 -3.59 -1.80 -8.72
C TYR A 88 -3.23 -0.97 -9.94
N ILE A 89 -4.25 -0.51 -10.65
CA ILE A 89 -4.10 0.38 -11.81
C ILE A 89 -5.06 1.53 -11.61
N GLN A 90 -4.55 2.74 -11.74
CA GLN A 90 -5.32 3.97 -11.76
C GLN A 90 -5.04 4.68 -13.08
N ALA A 91 -6.08 5.07 -13.81
CA ALA A 91 -5.98 5.84 -15.03
C ALA A 91 -6.83 7.11 -14.92
N GLN A 92 -6.27 8.24 -15.32
CA GLN A 92 -6.91 9.54 -15.34
C GLN A 92 -6.69 10.19 -16.71
N LYS A 93 -7.76 10.70 -17.31
CA LYS A 93 -7.73 11.50 -18.53
C LYS A 93 -7.98 12.97 -18.17
N SER A 94 -7.18 13.88 -18.72
CA SER A 94 -7.41 15.32 -18.64
C SER A 94 -7.81 15.83 -20.04
N PHE A 95 -8.69 16.82 -20.10
CA PHE A 95 -9.23 17.41 -21.33
C PHE A 95 -8.87 18.90 -21.40
#